data_AF-A0A5B7XW00-F1
#
_entry.id   AF-A0A5B7XW00-F1
#
_cell.length_a   1.000
_cell.length_b   1.000
_cell.length_c   1.000
_cell.angle_alpha   90.00
_cell.angle_beta   90.00
_cell.angle_gamma   90.00
#
_symmetry.space_group_name_H-M   'P 1'
#
loop_
_entity.id
_entity.type
_entity.pdbx_description
1 polymer ?
#
loop_
_entity_poly.entity_id
_entity_poly.type
_entity_poly.pdbx_seq_one_letter_code
_entity_poly.pdbx_strand_id
1 'polypeptide(L)'
;MQSTKKQEFVDSVSANMLGVYESDSTADQAYLYDRPPIRYDSVDPELSILKRSYGSKISVFGKLPKSAIKIPRFDNGTTTPDFIFKIESNNKPTYLIIETKAENMRIGDEEIRIIQQKYFDHLKESGVYYRMATSEQEVHDLINKLENGEIS
;
A
#
# COMPACT_ATOMS: atom_id res chain seq x y z
N MET A 1 -13.08 -21.37 27.03
CA MET A 1 -11.74 -20.75 26.97
C MET A 1 -11.20 -20.98 25.56
N GLN A 2 -11.26 -19.97 24.69
CA GLN A 2 -10.61 -20.08 23.37
C GLN A 2 -9.11 -19.93 23.59
N SER A 3 -8.37 -20.96 23.20
CA SER A 3 -6.91 -20.98 23.18
C SER A 3 -6.40 -19.79 22.36
N THR A 4 -5.83 -18.80 23.02
CA THR A 4 -5.06 -17.73 22.39
C THR A 4 -3.81 -18.36 21.76
N LYS A 5 -3.93 -18.86 20.53
CA LYS A 5 -2.76 -19.24 19.74
C LYS A 5 -1.87 -18.00 19.65
N LYS A 6 -0.63 -18.13 20.12
CA LYS A 6 0.42 -17.12 19.91
C LYS A 6 0.44 -16.81 18.41
N GLN A 7 0.25 -15.55 18.04
CA GLN A 7 0.51 -15.12 16.67
C GLN A 7 2.01 -15.16 16.47
N GLU A 8 2.49 -16.20 15.82
CA GLU A 8 3.89 -16.33 15.43
C GLU A 8 4.11 -15.59 14.10
N PHE A 9 5.35 -15.15 13.88
CA PHE A 9 5.75 -14.66 12.57
C PHE A 9 5.63 -15.80 11.55
N VAL A 10 5.15 -15.46 10.35
CA VAL A 10 4.99 -16.41 9.25
C VAL A 10 5.85 -15.96 8.08
N ASP A 11 6.47 -16.93 7.40
CA ASP A 11 7.32 -16.66 6.22
C ASP A 11 6.50 -16.50 4.93
N SER A 12 5.20 -16.77 4.98
CA SER A 12 4.32 -16.68 3.81
C SER A 12 2.89 -16.27 4.18
N VAL A 13 2.20 -15.68 3.20
CA VAL A 13 0.77 -15.37 3.25
C VAL A 13 0.06 -16.01 2.06
N SER A 14 -1.24 -16.26 2.20
CA SER A 14 -2.04 -16.73 1.06
C SER A 14 -2.09 -15.63 -0.01
N ALA A 15 -1.79 -16.00 -1.26
CA ALA A 15 -1.82 -15.10 -2.40
C ALA A 15 -3.19 -14.39 -2.57
N ASN A 16 -4.28 -15.04 -2.17
CA ASN A 16 -5.63 -14.49 -2.20
C ASN A 16 -5.82 -13.29 -1.26
N MET A 17 -4.94 -13.12 -0.26
CA MET A 17 -4.94 -11.93 0.58
C MET A 17 -4.36 -10.71 -0.13
N LEU A 18 -3.58 -10.91 -1.20
CA LEU A 18 -2.97 -9.86 -2.01
C LEU A 18 -3.84 -9.52 -3.21
N GLY A 19 -4.43 -10.50 -3.89
CA GLY A 19 -5.32 -10.25 -5.02
C GLY A 19 -5.88 -11.55 -5.61
N VAL A 20 -7.00 -11.45 -6.32
CA VAL A 20 -7.68 -12.61 -6.93
C VAL A 20 -7.22 -12.90 -8.35
N TYR A 21 -6.72 -11.89 -9.07
CA TYR A 21 -6.19 -12.04 -10.42
C TYR A 21 -4.67 -12.18 -10.41
N GLU A 22 -4.12 -12.69 -11.51
CA GLU A 22 -2.68 -12.81 -11.70
C GLU A 22 -2.21 -12.25 -13.03
N SER A 23 -0.98 -11.73 -13.06
CA SER A 23 -0.32 -11.28 -14.27
C SER A 23 1.15 -11.65 -14.24
N ASP A 24 1.71 -11.91 -15.41
CA ASP A 24 3.13 -12.15 -15.58
C ASP A 24 3.95 -10.94 -15.13
N SER A 25 5.12 -11.21 -14.58
CA SER A 25 6.08 -10.21 -14.13
C SER A 25 7.50 -10.76 -14.14
N THR A 26 8.46 -9.86 -13.96
CA THR A 26 9.84 -10.23 -13.65
C THR A 26 10.05 -10.24 -12.14
N ALA A 27 11.06 -10.98 -11.69
CA ALA A 27 11.53 -10.88 -10.32
C ALA A 27 11.90 -9.42 -9.99
N ASP A 28 11.58 -9.01 -8.78
CA ASP A 28 11.95 -7.69 -8.24
C ASP A 28 12.25 -7.84 -6.76
N GLN A 29 13.49 -7.56 -6.38
CA GLN A 29 13.98 -7.72 -5.02
C GLN A 29 13.38 -6.68 -4.06
N ALA A 30 12.87 -5.56 -4.57
CA ALA A 30 12.21 -4.56 -3.74
C ALA A 30 10.74 -4.92 -3.48
N TYR A 31 10.14 -5.86 -4.23
CA TYR A 31 8.76 -6.25 -3.95
C TYR A 31 8.66 -7.09 -2.67
N LEU A 32 7.66 -6.83 -1.84
CA LEU A 32 7.51 -7.42 -0.50
C LEU A 32 7.32 -8.95 -0.50
N TYR A 33 6.91 -9.53 -1.62
CA TYR A 33 6.65 -10.96 -1.78
C TYR A 33 7.38 -11.53 -2.99
N ASP A 34 7.50 -12.85 -3.06
CA ASP A 34 8.06 -13.51 -4.23
C ASP A 34 7.16 -13.29 -5.47
N ARG A 35 7.77 -12.88 -6.59
CA ARG A 35 7.14 -12.77 -7.91
C ARG A 35 8.09 -13.25 -9.02
N PRO A 36 7.60 -13.80 -10.15
CA PRO A 36 6.18 -13.93 -10.55
C PRO A 36 5.39 -15.02 -9.80
N PRO A 37 4.04 -14.93 -9.79
CA PRO A 37 3.20 -13.93 -10.47
C PRO A 37 2.91 -12.67 -9.62
N ILE A 38 2.49 -11.59 -10.28
CA ILE A 38 1.82 -10.47 -9.59
C ILE A 38 0.40 -10.91 -9.21
N ARG A 39 -0.08 -10.52 -8.01
CA ARG A 39 -1.48 -10.66 -7.60
C ARG A 39 -2.14 -9.29 -7.52
N TYR A 40 -3.33 -9.15 -8.11
CA TYR A 40 -4.05 -7.87 -8.13
C TYR A 40 -5.58 -8.03 -8.05
N ASP A 41 -6.30 -6.96 -7.71
CA ASP A 41 -7.76 -6.90 -7.66
C ASP A 41 -8.36 -5.95 -8.73
N SER A 42 -7.63 -4.92 -9.16
CA SER A 42 -8.00 -3.96 -10.23
C SER A 42 -6.90 -3.80 -11.30
N VAL A 43 -7.30 -3.59 -12.56
CA VAL A 43 -6.34 -3.31 -13.65
C VAL A 43 -5.78 -1.89 -13.54
N ASP A 44 -6.61 -0.92 -13.16
CA ASP A 44 -6.22 0.50 -13.06
C ASP A 44 -6.60 1.05 -11.66
N PRO A 45 -5.70 1.74 -10.96
CA PRO A 45 -4.25 1.91 -11.23
C PRO A 45 -3.36 0.78 -10.69
N GLU A 46 -3.95 -0.19 -9.99
CA GLU A 46 -3.23 -1.16 -9.16
C GLU A 46 -2.23 -2.04 -9.96
N LEU A 47 -2.67 -2.67 -11.06
CA LEU A 47 -1.77 -3.50 -11.87
C LEU A 47 -0.63 -2.69 -12.49
N SER A 48 -0.91 -1.44 -12.88
CA SER A 48 0.09 -0.52 -13.44
C SER A 48 1.17 -0.20 -12.41
N ILE A 49 0.78 0.09 -11.17
CA ILE A 49 1.71 0.29 -10.02
C ILE A 49 2.58 -0.96 -9.83
N LEU A 50 1.97 -2.15 -9.85
CA LEU A 50 2.69 -3.42 -9.65
C LEU A 50 3.70 -3.73 -10.77
N LYS A 51 3.41 -3.30 -12.01
CA LYS A 51 4.28 -3.54 -13.18
C LYS A 51 5.41 -2.52 -13.33
N ARG A 52 5.38 -1.42 -12.58
CA ARG A 52 6.42 -0.40 -12.66
C ARG A 52 7.71 -0.85 -12.00
N SER A 53 8.83 -0.41 -12.55
CA SER A 53 10.12 -0.41 -11.89
C SER A 53 10.33 0.92 -11.15
N TYR A 54 10.73 0.85 -9.89
CA TYR A 54 10.99 2.01 -9.07
C TYR A 54 12.50 2.28 -8.92
N GLY A 55 12.84 3.52 -8.57
CA GLY A 55 14.23 3.93 -8.35
C GLY A 55 14.86 3.22 -7.14
N SER A 56 16.19 3.26 -7.05
CA SER A 56 16.97 2.54 -6.02
C SER A 56 16.73 3.03 -4.58
N LYS A 57 16.06 4.18 -4.39
CA LYS A 57 15.64 4.66 -3.07
C LYS A 57 14.44 3.88 -2.53
N ILE A 58 13.67 3.20 -3.39
CA ILE A 58 12.61 2.29 -2.94
C ILE A 58 13.26 0.96 -2.55
N SER A 59 13.48 0.75 -1.26
CA SER A 59 14.09 -0.50 -0.76
C SER A 59 13.09 -1.62 -0.61
N VAL A 60 11.81 -1.29 -0.32
CA VAL A 60 10.71 -2.24 -0.24
C VAL A 60 9.43 -1.57 -0.74
N PHE A 61 8.62 -2.27 -1.53
CA PHE A 61 7.25 -1.89 -1.81
C PHE A 61 6.36 -3.11 -1.98
N GLY A 62 5.05 -2.97 -1.81
CA GLY A 62 4.13 -4.03 -2.19
C GLY A 62 2.74 -3.86 -1.65
N LYS A 63 1.90 -4.86 -1.94
CA LYS A 63 0.51 -4.87 -1.48
C LYS A 63 0.44 -5.14 0.03
N LEU A 64 -0.43 -4.42 0.72
CA LEU A 64 -0.84 -4.79 2.05
C LEU A 64 -1.92 -5.89 1.96
N PRO A 65 -1.77 -7.00 2.70
CA PRO A 65 -2.83 -8.01 2.78
C PRO A 65 -4.13 -7.39 3.28
N LYS A 66 -5.30 -7.83 2.79
CA LYS A 66 -6.67 -7.29 3.09
C LYS A 66 -7.07 -7.13 4.57
N SER A 67 -6.21 -7.52 5.52
CA SER A 67 -6.43 -7.38 6.96
C SER A 67 -5.19 -6.95 7.75
N ALA A 68 -4.17 -6.40 7.07
CA ALA A 68 -2.89 -6.04 7.68
C ALA A 68 -3.00 -4.82 8.62
N ILE A 69 -3.80 -3.83 8.25
CA ILE A 69 -4.07 -2.64 9.06
C ILE A 69 -5.59 -2.55 9.26
N LYS A 70 -6.05 -2.66 10.50
CA LYS A 70 -7.49 -2.70 10.82
C LYS A 70 -8.00 -1.32 11.24
N ILE A 71 -8.12 -0.40 10.29
CA ILE A 71 -8.65 0.94 10.57
C ILE A 71 -10.18 0.82 10.70
N PRO A 72 -10.80 1.18 11.84
CA PRO A 72 -12.23 1.03 12.06
C PRO A 72 -13.08 1.91 11.14
N ARG A 73 -14.21 1.37 10.68
CA ARG A 73 -15.26 2.08 9.94
C ARG A 73 -16.52 2.25 10.79
N PHE A 74 -17.42 3.15 10.38
CA PHE A 74 -18.67 3.41 11.10
C PHE A 74 -19.68 2.25 11.00
N ASP A 75 -19.55 1.39 10.00
CA ASP A 75 -20.40 0.22 9.74
C ASP A 75 -19.92 -1.05 10.47
N ASN A 76 -19.12 -0.90 11.53
CA ASN A 76 -18.42 -1.98 12.26
C ASN A 76 -17.45 -2.81 11.41
N GLY A 77 -17.14 -2.37 10.17
CA GLY A 77 -16.10 -2.95 9.34
C GLY A 77 -14.71 -2.37 9.65
N THR A 78 -13.70 -2.87 8.93
CA THR A 78 -12.36 -2.30 8.90
C THR A 78 -11.91 -2.05 7.47
N THR A 79 -10.98 -1.12 7.28
CA THR A 79 -10.32 -0.87 6.00
C THR A 79 -8.80 -0.97 6.14
N THR A 80 -8.16 -1.50 5.11
CA THR A 80 -6.70 -1.58 4.94
C THR A 80 -6.36 -0.91 3.61
N PRO A 81 -5.40 0.04 3.57
CA PRO A 81 -4.90 0.60 2.32
C PRO A 81 -4.27 -0.45 1.40
N ASP A 82 -4.11 -0.16 0.12
CA ASP A 82 -3.67 -1.16 -0.87
C ASP A 82 -2.15 -1.40 -0.88
N PHE A 83 -1.33 -0.36 -0.77
CA PHE A 83 0.12 -0.45 -0.91
C PHE A 83 0.90 0.22 0.20
N ILE A 84 2.13 -0.24 0.39
CA ILE A 84 3.19 0.42 1.14
C ILE A 84 4.45 0.54 0.27
N PHE A 85 5.14 1.67 0.41
CA PHE A 85 6.47 1.93 -0.13
C PHE A 85 7.37 2.38 1.02
N LYS A 86 8.57 1.84 1.09
CA LYS A 86 9.66 2.30 1.96
C LYS A 86 10.68 3.05 1.11
N ILE A 87 10.76 4.35 1.34
CA ILE A 87 11.64 5.28 0.62
C ILE A 87 12.83 5.58 1.53
N GLU A 88 14.01 5.14 1.14
CA GLU A 88 15.24 5.40 1.87
C GLU A 88 15.65 6.87 1.75
N SER A 89 16.14 7.42 2.86
CA SER A 89 16.76 8.74 2.90
C SER A 89 18.01 8.68 3.79
N ASN A 90 18.87 9.69 3.71
CA ASN A 90 20.10 9.76 4.49
C ASN A 90 19.86 9.82 6.02
N ASN A 91 18.63 10.14 6.45
CA ASN A 91 18.32 10.34 7.87
C ASN A 91 17.44 9.21 8.44
N LYS A 92 16.19 9.14 7.97
CA LYS A 92 15.22 8.10 8.35
C LYS A 92 14.39 7.72 7.12
N PRO A 93 14.04 6.44 6.94
CA PRO A 93 13.14 6.07 5.85
C PRO A 93 11.78 6.71 6.01
N THR A 94 11.20 7.08 4.88
CA THR A 94 9.82 7.52 4.75
C THR A 94 8.96 6.33 4.31
N TYR A 95 7.78 6.18 4.90
CA TYR A 95 6.80 5.18 4.49
C TYR A 95 5.65 5.88 3.78
N LEU A 96 5.37 5.48 2.55
CA LEU A 96 4.23 5.96 1.78
C LEU A 96 3.18 4.85 1.69
N ILE A 97 1.98 5.15 2.15
CA ILE A 97 0.81 4.27 2.13
C ILE A 97 -0.15 4.78 1.06
N ILE A 98 -0.57 3.89 0.16
CA ILE A 98 -1.46 4.24 -0.95
C ILE A 98 -2.75 3.43 -0.88
N GLU A 99 -3.89 4.12 -0.94
CA GLU A 99 -5.17 3.55 -1.32
C GLU A 99 -5.39 3.83 -2.82
N THR A 100 -5.69 2.80 -3.59
CA THR A 100 -5.96 2.94 -5.02
C THR A 100 -7.45 3.02 -5.29
N LYS A 101 -7.84 3.87 -6.24
CA LYS A 101 -9.22 3.95 -6.74
C LYS A 101 -9.23 4.18 -8.24
N ALA A 102 -10.23 3.63 -8.93
CA ALA A 102 -10.54 4.09 -10.28
C ALA A 102 -11.12 5.52 -10.23
N GLU A 103 -11.03 6.29 -11.31
CA GLU A 103 -11.44 7.71 -11.35
C GLU A 103 -12.91 7.97 -10.97
N ASN A 104 -13.79 6.97 -11.11
CA ASN A 104 -15.23 7.10 -10.86
C ASN A 104 -15.61 6.89 -9.38
N MET A 105 -15.13 7.76 -8.50
CA MET A 105 -15.36 7.70 -7.05
C MET A 105 -16.85 7.68 -6.67
N ARG A 106 -17.24 6.73 -5.80
CA ARG A 106 -18.56 6.64 -5.17
C ARG A 106 -18.54 7.37 -3.82
N ILE A 107 -19.72 7.68 -3.27
CA ILE A 107 -19.85 8.31 -1.94
C ILE A 107 -19.11 7.51 -0.85
N GLY A 108 -19.21 6.17 -0.89
CA GLY A 108 -18.52 5.32 0.09
C GLY A 108 -16.98 5.32 -0.04
N ASP A 109 -16.43 5.69 -1.20
CA ASP A 109 -14.97 5.81 -1.36
C ASP A 109 -14.44 7.04 -0.63
N GLU A 110 -15.22 8.11 -0.59
CA GLU A 110 -14.88 9.34 0.12
C GLU A 110 -14.85 9.12 1.64
N GLU A 111 -15.76 8.32 2.17
CA GLU A 111 -15.75 7.93 3.60
C GLU A 111 -14.48 7.15 3.96
N ILE A 112 -14.09 6.18 3.11
CA ILE A 112 -12.82 5.43 3.28
C ILE A 112 -11.63 6.39 3.23
N ARG A 113 -11.61 7.30 2.26
CA ARG A 113 -10.56 8.31 2.10
C ARG A 113 -10.38 9.13 3.38
N ILE A 114 -11.47 9.66 3.93
CA ILE A 114 -11.45 10.52 5.12
C ILE A 114 -10.97 9.75 6.35
N ILE A 115 -11.46 8.52 6.55
CA ILE A 115 -11.10 7.71 7.73
C ILE A 115 -9.62 7.32 7.68
N GLN A 116 -9.14 6.85 6.53
CA GLN A 116 -7.73 6.48 6.37
C GLN A 116 -6.83 7.72 6.49
N GLN A 117 -7.18 8.84 5.85
CA GLN A 117 -6.42 10.09 5.95
C GLN A 117 -6.28 10.54 7.40
N LYS A 118 -7.39 10.61 8.14
CA LYS A 118 -7.39 11.02 9.55
C LYS A 118 -6.53 10.10 10.42
N TYR A 119 -6.52 8.79 10.13
CA TYR A 119 -5.69 7.83 10.85
C TYR A 119 -4.19 8.07 10.60
N PHE A 120 -3.79 8.22 9.34
CA PHE A 120 -2.37 8.37 8.98
C PHE A 120 -1.83 9.78 9.19
N ASP A 121 -2.65 10.82 9.22
CA ASP A 121 -2.23 12.18 9.57
C ASP A 121 -1.55 12.22 10.95
N HIS A 122 -2.02 11.40 11.91
CA HIS A 122 -1.40 11.27 13.23
C HIS A 122 0.00 10.63 13.18
N LEU A 123 0.37 9.99 12.08
CA LEU A 123 1.66 9.32 11.89
C LEU A 123 2.62 10.12 10.99
N LYS A 124 2.19 11.29 10.50
CA LYS A 124 2.99 12.11 9.58
C LYS A 124 4.34 12.50 10.18
N GLU A 125 4.36 12.97 11.43
CA GLU A 125 5.60 13.32 12.15
C GLU A 125 6.53 12.11 12.37
N SER A 126 5.99 10.89 12.29
CA SER A 126 6.78 9.65 12.35
C SER A 126 7.36 9.24 11.00
N GLY A 127 7.10 10.00 9.93
CA GLY A 127 7.54 9.72 8.56
C GLY A 127 6.62 8.78 7.79
N VAL A 128 5.34 8.68 8.18
CA VAL A 128 4.33 7.89 7.45
C VAL A 128 3.37 8.82 6.74
N TYR A 129 3.30 8.72 5.42
CA TYR A 129 2.44 9.52 4.56
C TYR A 129 1.39 8.63 3.95
N TYR A 130 0.19 9.18 3.78
CA TYR A 130 -0.91 8.49 3.15
C TYR A 130 -1.45 9.32 2.00
N ARG A 131 -1.83 8.64 0.91
CA ARG A 131 -2.54 9.23 -0.21
C ARG A 131 -3.50 8.23 -0.83
N MET A 132 -4.71 8.68 -1.13
CA MET A 132 -5.53 8.03 -2.14
C MET A 132 -5.03 8.48 -3.52
N ALA A 133 -4.79 7.53 -4.43
CA ALA A 133 -4.30 7.78 -5.78
C ALA A 133 -5.21 7.13 -6.83
N THR A 134 -5.44 7.82 -7.94
CA THR A 134 -6.27 7.30 -9.04
C THR A 134 -5.50 6.89 -10.28
N SER A 135 -4.19 7.13 -10.29
CA SER A 135 -3.30 6.72 -11.38
C SER A 135 -1.97 6.24 -10.84
N GLU A 136 -1.29 5.39 -11.60
CA GLU A 136 0.09 4.99 -11.30
C GLU A 136 1.02 6.21 -11.33
N GLN A 137 0.83 7.13 -12.29
CA GLN A 137 1.64 8.34 -12.42
C GLN A 137 1.56 9.24 -11.19
N GLU A 138 0.38 9.36 -10.56
CA GLU A 138 0.22 10.12 -9.31
C GLU A 138 1.07 9.53 -8.18
N VAL A 139 1.13 8.19 -8.07
CA VAL A 139 1.98 7.50 -7.10
C VAL A 139 3.45 7.78 -7.40
N HIS A 140 3.86 7.72 -8.66
CA HIS A 140 5.23 8.01 -9.07
C HIS A 140 5.64 9.45 -8.76
N ASP A 141 4.81 10.43 -9.08
CA ASP A 141 5.07 11.84 -8.80
C ASP A 141 5.18 12.11 -7.30
N LEU A 142 4.36 11.43 -6.49
CA LEU A 142 4.41 11.53 -5.04
C LEU A 142 5.71 10.94 -4.47
N ILE A 143 6.14 9.78 -4.97
CA ILE A 143 7.43 9.17 -4.62
C ILE A 143 8.56 10.15 -4.94
N ASN A 144 8.60 10.72 -6.15
CA ASN A 144 9.65 11.66 -6.56
C ASN A 144 9.71 12.89 -5.62
N LYS A 145 8.56 13.46 -5.25
CA LYS A 145 8.50 14.57 -4.30
C LYS A 145 9.06 14.20 -2.92
N LEU A 146 8.74 13.01 -2.42
CA LEU A 146 9.29 12.52 -1.15
C LEU A 146 10.78 12.24 -1.23
N GLU A 147 11.25 11.66 -2.34
CA GLU A 147 12.67 11.38 -2.59
C GLU A 147 13.53 12.64 -2.67
N ASN A 148 12.95 13.74 -3.15
CA ASN A 148 13.60 15.05 -3.29
C ASN A 148 13.41 15.96 -2.07
N GLY A 149 12.60 15.55 -1.09
CA GLY A 149 12.27 16.37 0.09
C GLY A 149 11.40 17.59 -0.24
N GLU A 150 10.67 17.56 -1.35
CA GLU A 150 9.73 18.62 -1.75
C GLU A 150 8.47 18.62 -0.88
N ILE A 151 8.17 17.51 -0.22
CA ILE A 151 7.10 17.37 0.75
C ILE A 151 7.58 16.62 1.98
N SER A 152 7.20 17.15 3.15
CA SER A 152 7.43 16.59 4.49
C SER A 152 6.27 16.88 5.43
#